data_AF-R7UQD7-F1
#
_entry.id   AF-R7UQD7-F1
#
_cell.length_a   1.000
_cell.length_b   1.000
_cell.length_c   1.000
_cell.angle_alpha   90.00
_cell.angle_beta   90.00
_cell.angle_gamma   90.00
#
_symmetry.space_group_name_H-M   'P 1'
#
loop_
_entity.id
_entity.type
_entity.pdbx_description
1 polymer ?
#
loop_
_entity_poly.entity_id
_entity_poly.type
_entity_poly.pdbx_seq_one_letter_code
_entity_poly.pdbx_strand_id
1 'polypeptide(L)'
;MDYRLHFIAISFQLLSSGTCETIRHKWGAVSTAEYCDYEHFEPRCNSGQNIHILSAYYGHIEVGKCVKTDLGHLGCQVDVIDIMRRICNGKSTCELAVDDQQLRDTQPCASGLDIYLKVTFVCLSVSNGEYCDYEHFKPLCSPAQNLQILNALYGHIEVGKCVKADLGYLGCQADVTEIIQGICNGKSTCEIAVDDQQLRDTEPCTAGLGIYLKVSFVCLAVSSGEFCDFETFKANCQPGYDLNILQASYGHIALGKCVTVDLGIFGCKTDVVATLKQHCSGHNQCNLSVHDEVLRRTEPCERGITLYLETTFACIRVSSGEFCDFETFKADCQPGYTIDILQAIYGHIARGKCVTVDFGIFGCKTDVVSILKQQCSGHNQCNISVDDEVLRRTKPCERGITVYLVATFACIRDTYIQSSKIMIRNNSF
;
A
#
# COMPACT_ATOMS: atom_id res chain seq x y z
N MET A 1 -20.87 -22.99 61.97
CA MET A 1 -19.43 -23.08 61.65
C MET A 1 -19.30 -22.91 60.15
N ASP A 2 -18.45 -21.97 59.76
CA ASP A 2 -18.39 -21.29 58.47
C ASP A 2 -18.15 -22.18 57.25
N TYR A 3 -18.87 -21.91 56.16
CA TYR A 3 -18.45 -22.26 54.80
C TYR A 3 -18.05 -20.97 54.09
N ARG A 4 -16.74 -20.73 53.95
CA ARG A 4 -16.20 -19.60 53.18
C ARG A 4 -16.34 -19.86 51.68
N LEU A 5 -17.15 -19.04 51.00
CA LEU A 5 -17.09 -18.86 49.55
C LEU A 5 -15.79 -18.14 49.19
N HIS A 6 -14.95 -18.77 48.37
CA HIS A 6 -13.91 -18.07 47.61
C HIS A 6 -14.43 -17.79 46.20
N PHE A 7 -14.83 -16.54 45.96
CA PHE A 7 -14.98 -15.98 44.61
C PHE A 7 -13.59 -15.78 44.01
N ILE A 8 -13.18 -16.64 43.08
CA ILE A 8 -12.06 -16.36 42.19
C ILE A 8 -12.64 -15.62 40.99
N ALA A 9 -12.50 -14.30 41.00
CA ALA A 9 -12.74 -13.46 39.83
C ALA A 9 -11.62 -13.76 38.82
N ILE A 10 -11.92 -14.54 37.79
CA ILE A 10 -11.05 -14.70 36.63
C ILE A 10 -11.18 -13.43 35.80
N SER A 11 -10.20 -12.55 35.96
CA SER A 11 -9.98 -11.39 35.10
C SER A 11 -9.68 -11.88 33.68
N PHE A 12 -10.71 -11.97 32.85
CA PHE A 12 -10.58 -12.21 31.41
C PHE A 12 -10.00 -10.93 30.80
N GLN A 13 -8.66 -10.83 30.75
CA GLN A 13 -8.02 -9.81 29.94
C GLN A 13 -8.30 -10.12 28.47
N LEU A 14 -9.28 -9.40 27.91
CA LEU A 14 -9.48 -9.24 26.49
C LEU A 14 -8.18 -8.64 25.91
N LEU A 15 -7.34 -9.49 25.33
CA LEU A 15 -6.37 -9.06 24.32
C LEU A 15 -7.20 -8.62 23.11
N SER A 16 -7.51 -7.33 23.05
CA SER A 16 -8.06 -6.72 21.84
C SER A 16 -6.98 -6.74 20.77
N SER A 17 -6.97 -7.79 19.95
CA SER A 17 -6.24 -7.80 18.69
C SER A 17 -6.80 -6.66 17.84
N GLY A 18 -6.09 -5.54 17.79
CA GLY A 18 -6.38 -4.45 16.89
C GLY A 18 -6.42 -4.97 15.45
N THR A 19 -7.39 -4.49 14.67
CA THR A 19 -7.53 -4.83 13.26
C THR A 19 -6.46 -4.10 12.46
N CYS A 20 -5.26 -4.67 12.40
CA CYS A 20 -4.29 -4.29 11.37
C CYS A 20 -4.73 -4.93 10.06
N GLU A 21 -5.08 -4.11 9.07
CA GLU A 21 -5.40 -4.61 7.73
C GLU A 21 -4.08 -4.74 6.97
N THR A 22 -3.53 -5.96 6.97
CA THR A 22 -2.35 -6.30 6.20
C THR A 22 -2.74 -6.96 4.88
N ILE A 23 -2.58 -6.23 3.79
CA ILE A 23 -2.70 -6.74 2.42
C ILE A 23 -1.33 -7.23 1.96
N ARG A 24 -1.21 -8.53 1.69
CA ARG A 24 0.07 -9.13 1.26
C ARG A 24 0.10 -9.25 -0.25
N HIS A 25 1.23 -8.85 -0.84
CA HIS A 25 1.46 -8.93 -2.26
C HIS A 25 2.71 -9.73 -2.58
N LYS A 26 2.88 -10.11 -3.85
CA LYS A 26 4.04 -10.86 -4.35
C LYS A 26 5.39 -10.12 -4.13
N TRP A 27 5.35 -8.81 -3.96
CA TRP A 27 6.50 -7.90 -3.85
C TRP A 27 6.67 -7.30 -2.44
N GLY A 28 5.70 -7.48 -1.54
CA GLY A 28 5.74 -6.92 -0.19
C GLY A 28 4.42 -7.04 0.57
N ALA A 29 4.46 -6.86 1.89
CA ALA A 29 3.26 -6.84 2.73
C ALA A 29 2.92 -5.40 3.11
N VAL A 30 1.81 -4.89 2.59
CA VAL A 30 1.28 -3.55 2.90
C VAL A 30 0.41 -3.68 4.14
N SER A 31 0.70 -2.90 5.18
CA SER A 31 -0.07 -2.88 6.41
C SER A 31 -0.58 -1.48 6.66
N THR A 32 -1.89 -1.35 6.88
CA THR A 32 -2.53 -0.13 7.35
C THR A 32 -3.04 -0.35 8.75
N ALA A 33 -2.73 0.58 9.66
CA ALA A 33 -3.21 0.55 11.03
C ALA A 33 -3.24 1.96 11.63
N GLU A 34 -4.07 2.11 12.66
CA GLU A 34 -4.10 3.28 13.54
C GLU A 34 -3.54 2.93 14.92
N TYR A 35 -2.81 3.88 15.50
CA TYR A 35 -2.10 3.77 16.76
C TYR A 35 -2.48 4.95 17.64
N CYS A 36 -3.08 4.68 18.79
CA CYS A 36 -3.57 5.73 19.68
C CYS A 36 -2.43 6.46 20.37
N ASP A 37 -2.70 7.64 20.94
CA ASP A 37 -1.70 8.50 21.57
C ASP A 37 -0.77 7.79 22.59
N TYR A 38 -1.30 6.77 23.27
CA TYR A 38 -0.58 5.96 24.27
C TYR A 38 0.11 4.71 23.71
N GLU A 39 0.10 4.51 22.39
CA GLU A 39 0.64 3.32 21.73
C GLU A 39 1.99 3.59 21.05
N HIS A 40 2.62 2.53 20.56
CA HIS A 40 3.86 2.60 19.79
C HIS A 40 3.62 2.05 18.38
N PHE A 41 4.16 2.74 17.39
CA PHE A 41 4.29 2.23 16.05
C PHE A 41 5.55 1.36 15.95
N GLU A 42 5.36 0.04 15.95
CA GLU A 42 6.46 -0.94 15.92
C GLU A 42 6.40 -1.90 14.71
N PRO A 43 6.53 -1.40 13.47
CA PRO A 43 6.55 -2.26 12.30
C PRO A 43 7.79 -3.15 12.28
N ARG A 44 7.60 -4.40 11.85
CA ARG A 44 8.69 -5.36 11.68
C ARG A 44 8.60 -6.05 10.33
N CYS A 45 9.68 -5.94 9.56
CA CYS A 45 9.88 -6.65 8.30
C CYS A 45 10.79 -7.87 8.50
N ASN A 46 10.65 -8.85 7.60
CA ASN A 46 11.40 -10.08 7.62
C ASN A 46 12.85 -9.83 7.23
N SER A 47 13.70 -10.83 7.49
CA SER A 47 15.10 -10.79 7.06
C SER A 47 15.22 -10.46 5.56
N GLY A 48 15.97 -9.41 5.24
CA GLY A 48 16.18 -8.93 3.87
C GLY A 48 15.06 -8.03 3.32
N GLN A 49 14.12 -7.61 4.16
CA GLN A 49 13.11 -6.62 3.82
C GLN A 49 13.24 -5.35 4.66
N ASN A 50 12.95 -4.22 4.04
CA ASN A 50 12.95 -2.91 4.67
C ASN A 50 11.54 -2.31 4.67
N ILE A 51 11.27 -1.54 5.72
CA ILE A 51 10.06 -0.76 5.87
C ILE A 51 10.11 0.39 4.87
N HIS A 52 8.98 0.63 4.21
CA HIS A 52 8.72 1.83 3.43
C HIS A 52 7.36 2.39 3.80
N ILE A 53 7.35 3.63 4.30
CA ILE A 53 6.13 4.34 4.64
C ILE A 53 5.49 4.87 3.36
N LEU A 54 4.25 4.44 3.13
CA LEU A 54 3.42 4.83 1.98
C LEU A 54 2.54 6.03 2.31
N SER A 55 2.00 6.09 3.53
CA SER A 55 1.32 7.28 4.05
C SER A 55 1.40 7.34 5.57
N ALA A 56 1.32 8.55 6.12
CA ALA A 56 1.20 8.74 7.56
C ALA A 56 0.43 10.01 7.89
N TYR A 57 -0.58 9.89 8.75
CA TYR A 57 -1.41 11.01 9.22
C TYR A 57 -1.44 11.03 10.72
N TYR A 58 -1.32 12.21 11.30
CA TYR A 58 -1.41 12.42 12.74
C TYR A 58 -2.52 13.42 13.06
N GLY A 59 -3.47 13.05 13.93
CA GLY A 59 -4.59 13.93 14.29
C GLY A 59 -5.85 13.20 14.76
N HIS A 60 -6.98 13.89 14.69
CA HIS A 60 -8.32 13.38 15.04
C HIS A 60 -9.11 13.10 13.74
N ILE A 61 -8.78 11.99 13.09
CA ILE A 61 -9.05 11.77 11.66
C ILE A 61 -10.47 11.25 11.42
N GLU A 62 -10.79 10.05 11.93
CA GLU A 62 -12.05 9.34 11.69
C GLU A 62 -12.44 8.49 12.90
N VAL A 63 -13.67 7.97 12.91
CA VAL A 63 -14.12 7.03 13.96
C VAL A 63 -13.46 5.66 13.76
N GLY A 64 -12.86 5.12 14.82
CA GLY A 64 -12.16 3.84 14.81
C GLY A 64 -11.81 3.30 16.20
N LYS A 65 -10.62 2.72 16.31
CA LYS A 65 -10.00 2.22 17.53
C LYS A 65 -9.79 3.33 18.54
N CYS A 66 -9.21 4.45 18.09
CA CYS A 66 -8.78 5.54 18.97
C CYS A 66 -9.88 6.57 19.21
N VAL A 67 -10.74 6.82 18.23
CA VAL A 67 -11.89 7.73 18.35
C VAL A 67 -13.18 6.94 18.25
N LYS A 68 -13.99 6.86 19.31
CA LYS A 68 -15.19 6.02 19.35
C LYS A 68 -16.47 6.69 18.88
N THR A 69 -16.49 8.02 18.85
CA THR A 69 -17.71 8.78 18.55
C THR A 69 -17.33 10.06 17.85
N ASP A 70 -18.08 10.38 16.80
CA ASP A 70 -17.98 11.68 16.14
C ASP A 70 -18.71 12.74 16.98
N LEU A 71 -17.95 13.69 17.53
CA LEU A 71 -18.47 14.84 18.27
C LEU A 71 -18.53 16.11 17.41
N GLY A 72 -18.42 15.99 16.08
CA GLY A 72 -18.43 17.11 15.14
C GLY A 72 -17.08 17.79 14.95
N HIS A 73 -15.99 17.12 15.33
CA HIS A 73 -14.61 17.64 15.27
C HIS A 73 -13.65 16.74 14.49
N LEU A 74 -14.16 15.72 13.78
CA LEU A 74 -13.36 14.86 12.91
C LEU A 74 -12.74 15.63 11.74
N GLY A 75 -11.56 15.17 11.30
CA GLY A 75 -10.89 15.64 10.08
C GLY A 75 -9.72 16.60 10.31
N CYS A 76 -9.42 17.00 11.56
CA CYS A 76 -8.18 17.72 11.83
C CYS A 76 -7.00 16.73 11.81
N GLN A 77 -6.09 16.91 10.87
CA GLN A 77 -4.95 16.03 10.68
C GLN A 77 -3.83 16.76 9.97
N VAL A 78 -2.61 16.26 10.14
CA VAL A 78 -1.44 16.70 9.37
C VAL A 78 -0.77 15.49 8.73
N ASP A 79 -0.24 15.71 7.53
CA ASP A 79 0.61 14.74 6.87
C ASP A 79 1.96 14.69 7.57
N VAL A 80 2.31 13.52 8.12
CA VAL A 80 3.58 13.29 8.81
C VAL A 80 4.46 12.29 8.07
N ILE A 81 4.19 12.07 6.78
CA ILE A 81 4.88 11.08 5.96
C ILE A 81 6.39 11.27 5.97
N ASP A 82 6.89 12.51 5.89
CA ASP A 82 8.33 12.78 5.88
C ASP A 82 9.01 12.49 7.22
N ILE A 83 8.29 12.74 8.33
CA ILE A 83 8.74 12.35 9.67
C ILE A 83 8.87 10.83 9.74
N MET A 84 7.81 10.12 9.36
CA MET A 84 7.78 8.66 9.39
C MET A 84 8.79 8.03 8.43
N ARG A 85 8.95 8.55 7.22
CA ARG A 85 9.93 8.08 6.23
C ARG A 85 11.34 8.26 6.75
N ARG A 86 11.69 9.43 7.28
CA ARG A 86 13.01 9.70 7.85
C ARG A 86 13.34 8.75 9.00
N ILE A 87 12.37 8.45 9.86
CA ILE A 87 12.57 7.59 11.03
C ILE A 87 12.62 6.10 10.63
N CYS A 88 11.74 5.64 9.73
CA CYS A 88 11.51 4.21 9.52
C CYS A 88 11.98 3.66 8.18
N ASN A 89 12.08 4.47 7.11
CA ASN A 89 12.41 3.91 5.79
C ASN A 89 13.80 3.27 5.79
N GLY A 90 13.92 2.14 5.07
CA GLY A 90 15.19 1.44 4.93
C GLY A 90 15.58 0.57 6.13
N LYS A 91 14.81 0.60 7.24
CA LYS A 91 15.04 -0.26 8.41
C LYS A 91 14.21 -1.54 8.31
N SER A 92 14.72 -2.66 8.83
CA SER A 92 13.92 -3.89 8.98
C SER A 92 12.98 -3.83 10.18
N THR A 93 13.28 -2.98 11.16
CA THR A 93 12.45 -2.72 12.34
C THR A 93 12.42 -1.23 12.63
N CYS A 94 11.27 -0.70 13.00
CA CYS A 94 11.13 0.67 13.48
C CYS A 94 10.34 0.68 14.79
N GLU A 95 10.53 1.72 15.58
CA GLU A 95 9.80 1.98 16.81
C GLU A 95 9.66 3.50 16.94
N LEU A 96 8.43 3.96 17.18
CA LEU A 96 8.10 5.36 17.45
C LEU A 96 6.92 5.41 18.40
N ALA A 97 7.07 6.10 19.52
CA ALA A 97 5.96 6.38 20.41
C ALA A 97 5.02 7.41 19.74
N VAL A 98 3.71 7.19 19.79
CA VAL A 98 2.75 8.10 19.12
C VAL A 98 2.74 9.49 19.76
N ASP A 99 3.15 9.59 21.02
CA ASP A 99 3.32 10.84 21.75
C ASP A 99 4.70 11.51 21.57
N ASP A 100 5.53 11.02 20.64
CA ASP A 100 6.84 11.59 20.34
C ASP A 100 6.74 13.07 19.96
N GLN A 101 7.70 13.87 20.44
CA GLN A 101 7.71 15.31 20.28
C GLN A 101 7.72 15.73 18.79
N GLN A 102 8.38 14.97 17.90
CA GLN A 102 8.40 15.27 16.47
C GLN A 102 7.00 15.23 15.85
N LEU A 103 6.12 14.36 16.36
CA LEU A 103 4.72 14.32 15.95
C LEU A 103 3.91 15.41 16.68
N ARG A 104 4.10 15.60 17.98
CA ARG A 104 3.35 16.60 18.75
C ARG A 104 3.59 18.04 18.33
N ASP A 105 4.80 18.37 17.89
CA ASP A 105 5.17 19.71 17.41
C ASP A 105 4.40 20.12 16.16
N THR A 106 3.80 19.17 15.44
CA THR A 106 2.94 19.46 14.27
C THR A 106 1.59 20.06 14.64
N GLN A 107 1.17 19.97 15.92
CA GLN A 107 -0.06 20.55 16.48
C GLN A 107 -1.28 20.46 15.55
N PRO A 108 -1.70 19.26 15.13
CA PRO A 108 -2.70 19.09 14.06
C PRO A 108 -4.10 19.56 14.41
N CYS A 109 -4.40 19.73 15.71
CA CYS A 109 -5.75 19.92 16.23
C CYS A 109 -5.75 20.85 17.46
N ALA A 110 -6.92 21.43 17.76
CA ALA A 110 -7.13 22.17 19.01
C ALA A 110 -6.99 21.26 20.23
N SER A 111 -6.57 21.85 21.36
CA SER A 111 -6.36 21.12 22.61
C SER A 111 -7.64 20.42 23.10
N GLY A 112 -7.48 19.19 23.61
CA GLY A 112 -8.59 18.41 24.20
C GLY A 112 -9.24 17.39 23.26
N LEU A 113 -8.75 17.26 22.02
CA LEU A 113 -9.15 16.17 21.11
C LEU A 113 -8.17 14.99 21.23
N ASP A 114 -8.71 13.77 21.17
CA ASP A 114 -7.91 12.55 21.11
C ASP A 114 -7.24 12.45 19.74
N ILE A 115 -5.92 12.60 19.69
CA ILE A 115 -5.13 12.48 18.46
C ILE A 115 -4.47 11.12 18.37
N TYR A 116 -4.24 10.64 17.15
CA TYR A 116 -3.66 9.33 16.90
C TYR A 116 -2.91 9.31 15.57
N LEU A 117 -2.05 8.30 15.39
CA LEU A 117 -1.27 8.09 14.17
C LEU A 117 -1.97 7.02 13.31
N LYS A 118 -2.33 7.37 12.08
CA LYS A 118 -2.76 6.42 11.04
C LYS A 118 -1.65 6.26 10.01
N VAL A 119 -1.12 5.06 9.88
CA VAL A 119 0.03 4.78 9.02
C VAL A 119 -0.25 3.60 8.10
N THR A 120 0.21 3.75 6.86
CA THR A 120 0.33 2.65 5.90
C THR A 120 1.80 2.47 5.53
N PHE A 121 2.32 1.27 5.71
CA PHE A 121 3.69 0.93 5.37
C PHE A 121 3.76 -0.39 4.61
N VAL A 122 4.88 -0.63 3.93
CA VAL A 122 5.13 -1.88 3.23
C VAL A 122 6.51 -2.44 3.53
N CYS A 123 6.59 -3.76 3.68
CA CYS A 123 7.86 -4.48 3.78
C CYS A 123 8.33 -4.90 2.37
N LEU A 124 9.43 -4.31 1.90
CA LEU A 124 9.98 -4.53 0.56
C LEU A 124 11.34 -5.21 0.60
N SER A 125 11.57 -6.15 -0.30
CA SER A 125 12.92 -6.66 -0.58
C SER A 125 13.67 -5.63 -1.44
N VAL A 126 14.54 -4.86 -0.81
CA VAL A 126 15.31 -3.78 -1.45
C VAL A 126 16.63 -4.31 -1.97
N SER A 127 16.95 -3.98 -3.22
CA SER A 127 18.26 -4.20 -3.83
C SER A 127 19.12 -2.95 -3.64
N ASN A 128 20.27 -3.11 -3.01
CA ASN A 128 21.25 -2.04 -2.84
C ASN A 128 22.45 -2.29 -3.77
N GLY A 129 22.98 -1.23 -4.36
CA GLY A 129 24.15 -1.31 -5.22
C GLY A 129 25.07 -0.11 -5.06
N GLU A 130 26.37 -0.37 -5.18
CA GLU A 130 27.45 0.62 -5.23
C GLU A 130 28.13 0.49 -6.61
N TYR A 131 28.15 1.60 -7.36
CA TYR A 131 28.62 1.65 -8.74
C TYR A 131 29.68 2.73 -8.88
N CYS A 132 30.89 2.34 -9.29
CA CYS A 132 32.02 3.26 -9.40
C CYS A 132 31.89 4.16 -10.64
N ASP A 133 32.62 5.27 -10.68
CA ASP A 133 32.56 6.28 -11.75
C ASP A 133 32.62 5.71 -13.19
N TYR A 134 33.34 4.60 -13.38
CA TYR A 134 33.51 3.92 -14.66
C TYR A 134 32.49 2.80 -14.94
N GLU A 135 31.50 2.61 -14.08
CA GLU A 135 30.49 1.55 -14.19
C GLU A 135 29.14 2.08 -14.69
N HIS A 136 28.22 1.14 -14.93
CA HIS A 136 26.84 1.45 -15.26
C HIS A 136 25.90 0.85 -14.24
N PHE A 137 24.90 1.62 -13.83
CA PHE A 137 23.74 1.11 -13.12
C PHE A 137 22.78 0.48 -14.13
N LYS A 138 22.72 -0.86 -14.15
CA LYS A 138 21.88 -1.64 -15.09
C LYS A 138 20.93 -2.60 -14.36
N PRO A 139 19.95 -2.10 -13.62
CA PRO A 139 19.02 -2.96 -12.90
C PRO A 139 18.06 -3.66 -13.88
N LEU A 140 17.74 -4.93 -13.58
CA LEU A 140 16.81 -5.73 -14.36
C LEU A 140 15.70 -6.27 -13.45
N CYS A 141 14.46 -5.96 -13.79
CA CYS A 141 13.29 -6.52 -13.14
C CYS A 141 12.71 -7.69 -13.92
N SER A 142 12.00 -8.59 -13.22
CA SER A 142 11.27 -9.67 -13.88
C SER A 142 10.14 -9.11 -14.75
N PRO A 143 9.62 -9.88 -15.74
CA PRO A 143 8.46 -9.48 -16.52
C PRO A 143 7.27 -9.06 -15.62
N ALA A 144 6.59 -7.97 -15.99
CA ALA A 144 5.51 -7.33 -15.23
C ALA A 144 5.89 -6.71 -13.87
N GLN A 145 7.18 -6.45 -13.65
CA GLN A 145 7.66 -5.59 -12.56
C GLN A 145 8.34 -4.35 -13.13
N ASN A 146 8.17 -3.24 -12.42
CA ASN A 146 8.78 -1.96 -12.73
C ASN A 146 9.81 -1.61 -11.64
N LEU A 147 10.88 -0.97 -12.08
CA LEU A 147 11.88 -0.37 -11.22
C LEU A 147 11.25 0.79 -10.46
N GLN A 148 11.53 0.83 -9.16
CA GLN A 148 11.33 1.99 -8.31
C GLN A 148 12.63 2.28 -7.57
N ILE A 149 13.18 3.46 -7.79
CA ILE A 149 14.32 3.99 -7.06
C ILE A 149 13.81 4.56 -5.75
N LEU A 150 14.35 4.06 -4.65
CA LEU A 150 13.94 4.44 -3.30
C LEU A 150 14.86 5.52 -2.72
N ASN A 151 16.14 5.44 -3.05
CA ASN A 151 17.16 6.40 -2.65
C ASN A 151 18.35 6.28 -3.61
N ALA A 152 18.96 7.40 -3.97
CA ALA A 152 20.21 7.43 -4.71
C ALA A 152 21.10 8.59 -4.24
N LEU A 153 22.35 8.26 -3.89
CA LEU A 153 23.35 9.21 -3.43
C LEU A 153 24.56 9.16 -4.36
N TYR A 154 25.06 10.33 -4.76
CA TYR A 154 26.21 10.46 -5.64
C TYR A 154 27.31 11.26 -4.97
N GLY A 155 28.51 10.69 -4.85
CA GLY A 155 29.64 11.37 -4.18
C GLY A 155 30.72 10.43 -3.64
N HIS A 156 31.44 10.90 -2.63
CA HIS A 156 32.51 10.16 -1.93
C HIS A 156 32.06 9.86 -0.49
N ILE A 157 31.16 8.88 -0.36
CA ILE A 157 30.28 8.75 0.81
C ILE A 157 30.97 7.98 1.95
N GLU A 158 31.30 6.72 1.70
CA GLU A 158 31.87 5.78 2.67
C GLU A 158 32.86 4.81 2.01
N VAL A 159 33.62 4.08 2.83
CA VAL A 159 34.52 3.00 2.37
C VAL A 159 33.69 1.81 1.90
N GLY A 160 34.02 1.28 0.71
CA GLY A 160 33.30 0.20 0.07
C GLY A 160 33.99 -0.39 -1.16
N LYS A 161 33.19 -0.68 -2.19
CA LYS A 161 33.66 -1.21 -3.47
C LYS A 161 34.58 -0.22 -4.18
N CYS A 162 34.18 1.05 -4.23
CA CYS A 162 34.81 2.10 -5.02
C CYS A 162 35.83 2.93 -4.23
N VAL A 163 35.65 3.03 -2.91
CA VAL A 163 36.59 3.71 -2.01
C VAL A 163 37.20 2.69 -1.05
N LYS A 164 38.51 2.47 -1.10
CA LYS A 164 39.17 1.40 -0.32
C LYS A 164 39.69 1.82 1.05
N ALA A 165 39.86 3.11 1.27
CA ALA A 165 40.37 3.65 2.51
C ALA A 165 39.80 5.03 2.76
N ASP A 166 39.57 5.35 4.02
CA ASP A 166 39.26 6.71 4.45
C ASP A 166 40.56 7.52 4.58
N LEU A 167 40.69 8.56 3.77
CA LEU A 167 41.81 9.51 3.80
C LEU A 167 41.42 10.86 4.41
N GLY A 168 40.27 10.92 5.12
CA GLY A 168 39.76 12.13 5.75
C GLY A 168 38.88 13.01 4.85
N TYR A 169 38.42 12.47 3.71
CA TYR A 169 37.62 13.20 2.72
C TYR A 169 36.22 12.60 2.48
N LEU A 170 35.83 11.60 3.27
CA LEU A 170 34.51 10.97 3.20
C LEU A 170 33.37 11.93 3.60
N GLY A 171 32.18 11.70 3.04
CA GLY A 171 30.92 12.32 3.45
C GLY A 171 30.39 13.39 2.51
N CYS A 172 31.10 13.74 1.42
CA CYS A 172 30.55 14.63 0.40
C CYS A 172 29.62 13.85 -0.53
N GLN A 173 28.37 14.31 -0.67
CA GLN A 173 27.34 13.64 -1.44
C GLN A 173 26.24 14.62 -1.88
N ALA A 174 25.60 14.32 -3.01
CA ALA A 174 24.33 14.90 -3.42
C ALA A 174 23.25 13.82 -3.43
N ASP A 175 22.04 14.19 -3.02
CA ASP A 175 20.85 13.38 -3.25
C ASP A 175 20.45 13.51 -4.72
N VAL A 176 20.57 12.41 -5.46
CA VAL A 176 20.23 12.34 -6.88
C VAL A 176 19.01 11.46 -7.12
N THR A 177 18.23 11.18 -6.07
CA THR A 177 17.08 10.28 -6.12
C THR A 177 16.11 10.68 -7.22
N GLU A 178 15.71 11.96 -7.30
CA GLU A 178 14.76 12.43 -8.30
C GLU A 178 15.27 12.30 -9.74
N ILE A 179 16.57 12.56 -9.97
CA ILE A 179 17.20 12.42 -11.29
C ILE A 179 17.08 10.96 -11.76
N ILE A 180 17.49 10.02 -10.91
CA ILE A 180 17.47 8.60 -11.25
C ILE A 180 16.04 8.07 -11.32
N GLN A 181 15.13 8.55 -10.47
CA GLN A 181 13.70 8.23 -10.55
C GLN A 181 13.11 8.66 -11.90
N GLY A 182 13.37 9.90 -12.35
CA GLY A 182 12.88 10.40 -13.63
C GLY A 182 13.37 9.58 -14.83
N ILE A 183 14.58 9.00 -14.73
CA ILE A 183 15.15 8.16 -15.79
C ILE A 183 14.67 6.71 -15.70
N CYS A 184 14.59 6.12 -14.51
CA CYS A 184 14.42 4.67 -14.34
C CYS A 184 13.03 4.22 -13.87
N ASN A 185 12.29 5.03 -13.12
CA ASN A 185 11.03 4.58 -12.54
C ASN A 185 10.01 4.17 -13.61
N GLY A 186 9.25 3.11 -13.33
CA GLY A 186 8.22 2.62 -14.26
C GLY A 186 8.76 1.76 -15.41
N LYS A 187 10.09 1.59 -15.55
CA LYS A 187 10.71 0.73 -16.57
C LYS A 187 11.05 -0.64 -15.97
N SER A 188 11.00 -1.70 -16.77
CA SER A 188 11.47 -3.04 -16.36
C SER A 188 13.00 -3.19 -16.39
N THR A 189 13.67 -2.30 -17.12
CA THR A 189 15.13 -2.19 -17.22
C THR A 189 15.52 -0.72 -17.32
N CYS A 190 16.68 -0.38 -16.77
CA CYS A 190 17.26 0.95 -16.87
C CYS A 190 18.76 0.81 -17.11
N GLU A 191 19.36 1.83 -17.71
CA GLU A 191 20.81 1.93 -17.84
C GLU A 191 21.21 3.39 -17.65
N ILE A 192 22.07 3.65 -16.67
CA ILE A 192 22.68 4.95 -16.41
C ILE A 192 24.18 4.74 -16.28
N ALA A 193 24.97 5.52 -17.00
CA ALA A 193 26.42 5.59 -16.79
C ALA A 193 26.69 6.43 -15.54
N VAL A 194 27.57 5.98 -14.64
CA VAL A 194 27.83 6.71 -13.39
C VAL A 194 28.52 8.05 -13.64
N ASP A 195 29.16 8.20 -14.80
CA ASP A 195 29.76 9.44 -15.29
C ASP A 195 28.80 10.34 -16.07
N ASP A 196 27.49 10.07 -16.05
CA ASP A 196 26.47 10.88 -16.74
C ASP A 196 26.53 12.35 -16.29
N GLN A 197 26.43 13.25 -17.27
CA GLN A 197 26.56 14.68 -17.05
C GLN A 197 25.53 15.23 -16.04
N GLN A 198 24.28 14.72 -16.04
CA GLN A 198 23.24 15.18 -15.10
C GLN A 198 23.61 14.88 -13.64
N LEU A 199 24.34 13.79 -13.39
CA LEU A 199 24.86 13.46 -12.06
C LEU A 199 26.07 14.33 -11.74
N ARG A 200 26.99 14.53 -12.69
CA ARG A 200 28.19 15.36 -12.48
C ARG A 200 27.88 16.83 -12.23
N ASP A 201 26.85 17.37 -12.86
CA ASP A 201 26.39 18.76 -12.68
C ASP A 201 25.91 19.06 -11.24
N THR A 202 25.69 18.03 -10.41
CA THR A 202 25.40 18.21 -8.98
C THR A 202 26.63 18.59 -8.15
N GLU A 203 27.84 18.50 -8.74
CA GLU A 203 29.12 18.87 -8.15
C GLU A 203 29.25 18.51 -6.65
N PRO A 204 29.04 17.24 -6.26
CA PRO A 204 28.83 16.89 -4.85
C PRO A 204 30.09 17.03 -3.99
N CYS A 205 31.27 17.12 -4.61
CA CYS A 205 32.58 17.03 -3.97
C CYS A 205 33.61 17.91 -4.68
N THR A 206 34.69 18.26 -3.97
CA THR A 206 35.84 18.96 -4.56
C THR A 206 36.54 18.10 -5.63
N ALA A 207 37.07 18.74 -6.67
CA ALA A 207 37.74 18.07 -7.78
C ALA A 207 38.90 17.15 -7.30
N GLY A 208 39.02 15.99 -7.95
CA GLY A 208 40.08 15.02 -7.68
C GLY A 208 39.69 13.89 -6.71
N LEU A 209 38.52 13.98 -6.06
CA LEU A 209 37.97 12.86 -5.29
C LEU A 209 37.25 11.88 -6.22
N GLY A 210 37.49 10.58 -6.00
CA GLY A 210 36.76 9.54 -6.71
C GLY A 210 35.32 9.47 -6.20
N ILE A 211 34.37 9.86 -7.03
CA ILE A 211 32.93 9.81 -6.73
C ILE A 211 32.32 8.52 -7.28
N TYR A 212 31.22 8.09 -6.66
CA TYR A 212 30.50 6.90 -7.05
C TYR A 212 29.00 7.06 -6.75
N LEU A 213 28.21 6.18 -7.34
CA LEU A 213 26.76 6.15 -7.16
C LEU A 213 26.35 5.01 -6.23
N LYS A 214 25.60 5.34 -5.18
CA LYS A 214 24.97 4.38 -4.27
C LYS A 214 23.45 4.43 -4.48
N VAL A 215 22.86 3.33 -4.93
CA VAL A 215 21.43 3.25 -5.27
C VAL A 215 20.74 2.16 -4.46
N SER A 216 19.56 2.48 -3.94
CA SER A 216 18.61 1.53 -3.37
C SER A 216 17.38 1.49 -4.26
N PHE A 217 17.03 0.33 -4.79
CA PHE A 217 15.90 0.17 -5.70
C PHE A 217 15.14 -1.12 -5.42
N VAL A 218 13.92 -1.20 -5.93
CA VAL A 218 13.08 -2.37 -5.81
C VAL A 218 12.37 -2.64 -7.14
N CYS A 219 12.16 -3.92 -7.44
CA CYS A 219 11.31 -4.35 -8.53
C CYS A 219 9.91 -4.61 -8.00
N LEU A 220 9.04 -3.63 -8.18
CA LEU A 220 7.66 -3.73 -7.73
C LEU A 220 6.79 -4.20 -8.89
N ALA A 221 5.83 -5.07 -8.60
CA ALA A 221 4.65 -5.16 -9.46
C ALA A 221 3.70 -3.99 -9.19
N VAL A 222 4.23 -2.86 -8.72
CA VAL A 222 3.52 -1.66 -8.26
C VAL A 222 4.19 -0.44 -8.81
N SER A 223 3.37 0.48 -9.26
CA SER A 223 3.80 1.79 -9.70
C SER A 223 3.17 2.82 -8.77
N SER A 224 4.00 3.70 -8.24
CA SER A 224 3.57 4.94 -7.58
C SER A 224 3.86 6.11 -8.51
N GLY A 225 3.04 7.16 -8.45
CA GLY A 225 3.27 8.35 -9.25
C GLY A 225 2.43 9.55 -8.82
N GLU A 226 2.97 10.72 -9.14
CA GLU A 226 2.32 12.02 -9.06
C GLU A 226 1.83 12.42 -10.46
N PHE A 227 0.55 12.77 -10.58
CA PHE A 227 -0.12 13.09 -11.84
C PHE A 227 -0.80 14.45 -11.72
N CYS A 228 -0.35 15.43 -12.52
CA CYS A 228 -0.82 16.81 -12.42
C CYS A 228 -2.25 16.95 -12.97
N ASP A 229 -2.96 18.03 -12.62
CA ASP A 229 -4.34 18.28 -13.07
C ASP A 229 -4.54 18.09 -14.60
N PHE A 230 -3.54 18.47 -15.40
CA PHE A 230 -3.57 18.37 -16.86
C PHE A 230 -3.16 16.98 -17.40
N GLU A 231 -2.74 16.05 -16.54
CA GLU A 231 -2.28 14.73 -16.92
C GLU A 231 -3.40 13.69 -16.88
N THR A 232 -3.11 12.53 -17.44
CA THR A 232 -3.97 11.34 -17.35
C THR A 232 -3.23 10.29 -16.57
N PHE A 233 -3.85 9.79 -15.50
CA PHE A 233 -3.41 8.57 -14.85
C PHE A 233 -3.61 7.41 -15.82
N LYS A 234 -2.50 6.81 -16.27
CA LYS A 234 -2.51 5.65 -17.17
C LYS A 234 -1.81 4.49 -16.49
N ALA A 235 -2.56 3.42 -16.28
CA ALA A 235 -2.05 2.19 -15.67
C ALA A 235 -2.33 1.02 -16.59
N ASN A 236 -1.31 0.24 -16.93
CA ASN A 236 -1.42 -0.90 -17.84
C ASN A 236 -0.71 -2.12 -17.24
N CYS A 237 -1.46 -3.20 -17.12
CA CYS A 237 -1.00 -4.53 -16.73
C CYS A 237 -0.97 -5.46 -17.93
N GLN A 238 -0.11 -6.48 -17.84
CA GLN A 238 -0.07 -7.54 -18.84
C GLN A 238 -1.34 -8.39 -18.80
N PRO A 239 -1.72 -9.07 -19.91
CA PRO A 239 -2.85 -10.00 -19.91
C PRO A 239 -2.75 -11.04 -18.78
N GLY A 240 -3.85 -11.25 -18.05
CA GLY A 240 -3.91 -12.12 -16.87
C GLY A 240 -3.49 -11.46 -15.55
N TYR A 241 -3.25 -10.15 -15.57
CA TYR A 241 -3.04 -9.33 -14.38
C TYR A 241 -4.05 -8.19 -14.35
N ASP A 242 -4.63 -7.95 -13.18
CA ASP A 242 -5.55 -6.83 -12.95
C ASP A 242 -4.87 -5.74 -12.13
N LEU A 243 -5.32 -4.51 -12.35
CA LEU A 243 -4.97 -3.36 -11.55
C LEU A 243 -5.61 -3.45 -10.17
N ASN A 244 -4.80 -3.19 -9.15
CA ASN A 244 -5.23 -3.03 -7.77
C ASN A 244 -4.67 -1.74 -7.21
N ILE A 245 -5.55 -0.77 -6.98
CA ILE A 245 -5.17 0.53 -6.40
C ILE A 245 -4.92 0.32 -4.91
N LEU A 246 -3.71 0.61 -4.45
CA LEU A 246 -3.32 0.42 -3.05
C LEU A 246 -3.54 1.70 -2.25
N GLN A 247 -3.20 2.83 -2.86
CA GLN A 247 -3.39 4.16 -2.30
C GLN A 247 -3.68 5.16 -3.42
N ALA A 248 -4.47 6.17 -3.11
CA ALA A 248 -4.73 7.28 -4.00
C ALA A 248 -5.19 8.48 -3.17
N SER A 249 -4.50 9.60 -3.31
CA SER A 249 -4.85 10.88 -2.70
C SER A 249 -4.97 11.93 -3.78
N TYR A 250 -6.01 12.75 -3.72
CA TYR A 250 -6.24 13.84 -4.66
C TYR A 250 -6.30 15.17 -3.89
N GLY A 251 -5.48 16.15 -4.28
CA GLY A 251 -5.39 17.42 -3.56
C GLY A 251 -4.13 18.23 -3.85
N HIS A 252 -3.79 19.13 -2.93
CA HIS A 252 -2.56 19.92 -2.91
C HIS A 252 -1.68 19.43 -1.76
N ILE A 253 -0.90 18.37 -2.03
CA ILE A 253 -0.37 17.51 -0.98
C ILE A 253 1.00 18.00 -0.48
N ALA A 254 1.97 18.14 -1.40
CA ALA A 254 3.35 18.48 -1.11
C ALA A 254 4.03 19.13 -2.32
N LEU A 255 5.26 19.59 -2.12
CA LEU A 255 6.15 19.95 -3.23
C LEU A 255 6.48 18.71 -4.08
N GLY A 256 6.59 18.91 -5.38
CA GLY A 256 6.86 17.84 -6.33
C GLY A 256 6.80 18.32 -7.76
N LYS A 257 6.51 17.38 -8.67
CA LYS A 257 6.42 17.64 -10.11
C LYS A 257 5.32 18.64 -10.44
N CYS A 258 4.18 18.55 -9.75
CA CYS A 258 2.99 19.35 -10.05
C CYS A 258 2.92 20.63 -9.24
N VAL A 259 3.61 20.69 -8.10
CA VAL A 259 3.70 21.87 -7.25
C VAL A 259 5.16 22.16 -6.93
N THR A 260 5.74 23.17 -7.57
CA THR A 260 7.17 23.49 -7.45
C THR A 260 7.47 24.64 -6.49
N VAL A 261 6.43 25.28 -5.95
CA VAL A 261 6.56 26.44 -5.04
C VAL A 261 5.71 26.21 -3.80
N ASP A 262 6.32 26.40 -2.64
CA ASP A 262 5.65 26.36 -1.35
C ASP A 262 5.00 27.71 -1.07
N LEU A 263 3.67 27.76 -1.08
CA LEU A 263 2.89 28.94 -0.72
C LEU A 263 2.39 28.89 0.73
N GLY A 264 2.77 27.88 1.52
CA GLY A 264 2.28 27.64 2.87
C GLY A 264 0.85 27.13 2.95
N ILE A 265 0.31 26.56 1.85
CA ILE A 265 -1.09 26.10 1.72
C ILE A 265 -1.15 24.59 1.44
N PHE A 266 -0.16 23.82 1.91
CA PHE A 266 -0.14 22.36 1.76
C PHE A 266 -1.10 21.65 2.73
N GLY A 267 -1.56 20.46 2.33
CA GLY A 267 -2.25 19.52 3.21
C GLY A 267 -3.74 19.32 2.92
N CYS A 268 -4.34 20.10 2.02
CA CYS A 268 -5.72 19.86 1.59
C CYS A 268 -5.75 18.70 0.58
N LYS A 269 -6.30 17.56 0.98
CA LYS A 269 -6.42 16.36 0.15
C LYS A 269 -7.51 15.43 0.65
N THR A 270 -7.91 14.50 -0.20
CA THR A 270 -8.88 13.46 0.13
C THR A 270 -8.43 12.09 -0.37
N ASP A 271 -8.78 11.04 0.37
CA ASP A 271 -8.56 9.66 -0.05
C ASP A 271 -9.54 9.33 -1.19
N VAL A 272 -8.99 8.94 -2.34
CA VAL A 272 -9.76 8.58 -3.53
C VAL A 272 -9.52 7.12 -3.94
N VAL A 273 -9.07 6.27 -3.01
CA VAL A 273 -8.83 4.85 -3.28
C VAL A 273 -10.10 4.17 -3.74
N ALA A 274 -11.23 4.38 -3.06
CA ALA A 274 -12.51 3.78 -3.45
C ALA A 274 -12.94 4.24 -4.85
N THR A 275 -12.78 5.53 -5.13
CA THR A 275 -13.10 6.15 -6.41
C THR A 275 -12.26 5.56 -7.54
N LEU A 276 -10.93 5.49 -7.37
CA LEU A 276 -10.05 4.86 -8.35
C LEU A 276 -10.27 3.35 -8.44
N LYS A 277 -10.55 2.66 -7.34
CA LYS A 277 -10.85 1.22 -7.37
C LYS A 277 -12.11 0.95 -8.19
N GLN A 278 -13.15 1.74 -8.00
CA GLN A 278 -14.38 1.61 -8.77
C GLN A 278 -14.15 1.82 -10.27
N HIS A 279 -13.24 2.71 -10.66
CA HIS A 279 -12.97 3.02 -12.06
C HIS A 279 -11.92 2.10 -12.71
N CYS A 280 -10.95 1.64 -11.94
CA CYS A 280 -9.75 0.96 -12.45
C CYS A 280 -9.61 -0.51 -12.03
N SER A 281 -10.19 -0.93 -10.90
CA SER A 281 -9.98 -2.31 -10.39
C SER A 281 -10.79 -3.32 -11.19
N GLY A 282 -10.21 -4.51 -11.38
CA GLY A 282 -10.81 -5.56 -12.23
C GLY A 282 -10.58 -5.36 -13.73
N HIS A 283 -9.77 -4.35 -14.10
CA HIS A 283 -9.30 -4.14 -15.46
C HIS A 283 -7.78 -4.28 -15.51
N ASN A 284 -7.26 -4.78 -16.63
CA ASN A 284 -5.82 -4.81 -16.88
C ASN A 284 -5.31 -3.46 -17.42
N GLN A 285 -6.18 -2.48 -17.69
CA GLN A 285 -5.81 -1.15 -18.12
C GLN A 285 -6.77 -0.12 -17.50
N CYS A 286 -6.24 1.02 -17.06
CA CYS A 286 -7.04 2.15 -16.59
C CYS A 286 -6.47 3.45 -17.13
N ASN A 287 -7.36 4.31 -17.61
CA ASN A 287 -7.04 5.67 -18.04
C ASN A 287 -8.05 6.62 -17.39
N LEU A 288 -7.59 7.47 -16.48
CA LEU A 288 -8.40 8.47 -15.79
C LEU A 288 -7.76 9.84 -15.93
N SER A 289 -8.49 10.80 -16.51
CA SER A 289 -8.03 12.20 -16.52
C SER A 289 -7.99 12.71 -15.09
N VAL A 290 -6.89 13.35 -14.67
CA VAL A 290 -6.82 13.92 -13.32
C VAL A 290 -7.84 15.05 -13.15
N HIS A 291 -8.13 15.78 -14.24
CA HIS A 291 -9.16 16.81 -14.30
C HIS A 291 -10.60 16.26 -14.29
N ASP A 292 -10.82 14.95 -14.25
CA ASP A 292 -12.16 14.37 -14.38
C ASP A 292 -13.09 14.78 -13.22
N GLU A 293 -14.40 14.92 -13.53
CA GLU A 293 -15.42 15.24 -12.52
C GLU A 293 -15.49 14.21 -11.39
N VAL A 294 -15.12 12.97 -11.66
CA VAL A 294 -15.07 11.89 -10.66
C VAL A 294 -14.12 12.24 -9.52
N LEU A 295 -12.99 12.89 -9.81
CA LEU A 295 -12.05 13.36 -8.78
C LEU A 295 -12.44 14.74 -8.27
N ARG A 296 -12.81 15.68 -9.16
CA ARG A 296 -13.08 17.07 -8.77
C ARG A 296 -14.26 17.25 -7.82
N ARG A 297 -15.27 16.38 -7.90
CA ARG A 297 -16.44 16.41 -6.99
C ARG A 297 -16.08 16.14 -5.52
N THR A 298 -14.89 15.61 -5.26
CA THR A 298 -14.42 15.42 -3.89
C THR A 298 -14.03 16.74 -3.21
N GLU A 299 -13.92 17.84 -3.98
CA GLU A 299 -13.66 19.21 -3.52
C GLU A 299 -12.69 19.29 -2.32
N PRO A 300 -11.47 18.72 -2.43
CA PRO A 300 -10.58 18.58 -1.28
C PRO A 300 -9.98 19.90 -0.78
N CYS A 301 -10.11 20.97 -1.56
CA CYS A 301 -9.44 22.26 -1.35
C CYS A 301 -10.33 23.42 -1.81
N GLU A 302 -10.01 24.63 -1.34
CA GLU A 302 -10.61 25.86 -1.87
C GLU A 302 -10.29 26.08 -3.35
N ARG A 303 -11.17 26.84 -4.04
CA ARG A 303 -11.04 27.10 -5.47
C ARG A 303 -9.76 27.90 -5.77
N GLY A 304 -9.12 27.58 -6.88
CA GLY A 304 -7.92 28.25 -7.36
C GLY A 304 -6.61 27.61 -6.88
N ILE A 305 -6.68 26.57 -6.05
CA ILE A 305 -5.51 25.76 -5.67
C ILE A 305 -5.28 24.68 -6.73
N THR A 306 -4.04 24.52 -7.17
CA THR A 306 -3.65 23.46 -8.11
C THR A 306 -3.73 22.10 -7.43
N LEU A 307 -4.55 21.20 -7.97
CA LEU A 307 -4.72 19.85 -7.45
C LEU A 307 -3.97 18.86 -8.31
N TYR A 308 -3.54 17.76 -7.71
CA TYR A 308 -2.92 16.65 -8.40
C TYR A 308 -3.31 15.34 -7.73
N LEU A 309 -3.14 14.24 -8.46
CA LEU A 309 -3.37 12.89 -7.98
C LEU A 309 -2.03 12.23 -7.65
N GLU A 310 -1.87 11.78 -6.42
CA GLU A 310 -0.80 10.88 -6.01
C GLU A 310 -1.41 9.49 -5.83
N THR A 311 -0.90 8.47 -6.52
CA THR A 311 -1.48 7.12 -6.46
C THR A 311 -0.43 6.04 -6.55
N THR A 312 -0.69 4.93 -5.86
CA THR A 312 0.11 3.72 -5.84
C THR A 312 -0.78 2.55 -6.22
N PHE A 313 -0.43 1.81 -7.27
CA PHE A 313 -1.23 0.69 -7.78
C PHE A 313 -0.36 -0.50 -8.16
N ALA A 314 -0.89 -1.71 -7.99
CA ALA A 314 -0.24 -2.97 -8.32
C ALA A 314 -0.88 -3.68 -9.50
N CYS A 315 -0.08 -4.35 -10.32
CA CYS A 315 -0.55 -5.40 -11.22
C CYS A 315 -0.47 -6.75 -10.50
N ILE A 316 -1.63 -7.31 -10.17
CA ILE A 316 -1.72 -8.59 -9.47
C ILE A 316 -2.25 -9.66 -10.43
N ARG A 317 -1.63 -10.85 -10.38
CA ARG A 317 -2.13 -11.98 -11.16
C ARG A 317 -3.43 -12.44 -10.53
N VAL A 318 -4.50 -12.37 -11.29
CA VAL A 318 -5.83 -12.74 -10.82
C VAL A 318 -6.35 -13.96 -11.56
N SER A 319 -7.28 -14.65 -10.93
CA SER A 319 -8.14 -15.64 -11.55
C SER A 319 -9.56 -15.13 -11.40
N SER A 320 -10.23 -14.89 -12.53
CA SER A 320 -11.63 -14.49 -12.59
C SER A 320 -12.47 -15.59 -13.26
N GLY A 321 -13.72 -15.72 -12.83
CA GLY A 321 -14.61 -16.73 -13.39
C GLY A 321 -16.08 -16.44 -13.15
N GLU A 322 -16.92 -17.00 -14.03
CA GLU A 322 -18.36 -17.09 -13.90
C GLU A 322 -18.73 -18.50 -13.44
N PHE A 323 -19.43 -18.59 -12.30
CA PHE A 323 -19.78 -19.83 -11.62
C PHE A 323 -21.30 -19.93 -11.51
N CYS A 324 -21.88 -20.93 -12.15
CA CYS A 324 -23.34 -21.10 -12.19
C CYS A 324 -23.87 -21.58 -10.83
N ASP A 325 -25.18 -21.45 -10.60
CA ASP A 325 -25.80 -21.88 -9.34
C ASP A 325 -25.48 -23.33 -8.95
N PHE A 326 -25.41 -24.24 -9.91
CA PHE A 326 -25.02 -25.63 -9.69
C PHE A 326 -23.50 -25.87 -9.53
N GLU A 327 -22.68 -24.83 -9.64
CA GLU A 327 -21.22 -24.94 -9.57
C GLU A 327 -20.67 -24.60 -8.18
N THR A 328 -19.38 -24.85 -8.02
CA THR A 328 -18.62 -24.48 -6.82
C THR A 328 -17.54 -23.51 -7.25
N PHE A 329 -17.50 -22.34 -6.63
CA PHE A 329 -16.33 -21.47 -6.69
C PHE A 329 -15.15 -22.19 -6.05
N LYS A 330 -14.09 -22.44 -6.82
CA LYS A 330 -12.86 -23.06 -6.35
C LYS A 330 -11.70 -22.11 -6.54
N ALA A 331 -11.06 -21.73 -5.45
CA ALA A 331 -9.80 -21.02 -5.45
C ALA A 331 -8.72 -21.94 -4.89
N ASP A 332 -7.65 -22.14 -5.65
CA ASP A 332 -6.53 -23.00 -5.29
C ASP A 332 -5.23 -22.27 -5.59
N CYS A 333 -4.43 -22.08 -4.55
CA CYS A 333 -3.14 -21.42 -4.62
C CYS A 333 -2.01 -22.42 -4.38
N GLN A 334 -0.88 -22.20 -5.06
CA GLN A 334 0.30 -23.04 -4.84
C GLN A 334 0.74 -23.02 -3.37
N PRO A 335 1.41 -24.09 -2.88
CA PRO A 335 1.91 -24.11 -1.51
C PRO A 335 2.72 -22.87 -1.16
N GLY A 336 2.41 -22.27 -0.01
CA GLY A 336 3.00 -21.01 0.40
C GLY A 336 2.38 -19.78 -0.26
N TYR A 337 1.13 -19.86 -0.71
CA TYR A 337 0.31 -18.73 -1.14
C TYR A 337 -1.10 -18.86 -0.56
N THR A 338 -1.68 -17.75 -0.13
CA THR A 338 -3.09 -17.61 0.28
C THR A 338 -3.91 -16.88 -0.77
N ILE A 339 -5.22 -17.07 -0.67
CA ILE A 339 -6.24 -16.43 -1.48
C ILE A 339 -6.52 -15.04 -0.91
N ASP A 340 -6.72 -14.08 -1.80
CA ASP A 340 -7.37 -12.80 -1.49
C ASP A 340 -8.49 -12.54 -2.50
N ILE A 341 -9.70 -12.28 -2.00
CA ILE A 341 -10.88 -12.03 -2.82
C ILE A 341 -10.93 -10.54 -3.14
N LEU A 342 -10.87 -10.22 -4.43
CA LEU A 342 -10.78 -8.84 -4.91
C LEU A 342 -12.15 -8.30 -5.31
N GLN A 343 -12.95 -9.16 -5.95
CA GLN A 343 -14.29 -8.83 -6.41
C GLN A 343 -15.16 -10.08 -6.34
N ALA A 344 -16.42 -9.91 -5.97
CA ALA A 344 -17.42 -10.97 -5.96
C ALA A 344 -18.81 -10.35 -6.10
N ILE A 345 -19.49 -10.69 -7.19
CA ILE A 345 -20.83 -10.21 -7.49
C ILE A 345 -21.74 -11.41 -7.67
N TYR A 346 -22.86 -11.43 -6.94
CA TYR A 346 -23.85 -12.50 -7.03
C TYR A 346 -25.16 -11.96 -7.58
N GLY A 347 -25.70 -12.60 -8.63
CA GLY A 347 -26.97 -12.17 -9.25
C GLY A 347 -27.17 -12.61 -10.69
N HIS A 348 -28.02 -11.88 -11.42
CA HIS A 348 -28.30 -12.06 -12.84
C HIS A 348 -27.73 -10.88 -13.63
N ILE A 349 -26.43 -10.98 -13.93
CA ILE A 349 -25.63 -9.78 -14.25
C ILE A 349 -25.63 -9.48 -15.75
N ALA A 350 -25.31 -10.47 -16.57
CA ALA A 350 -25.13 -10.34 -18.01
C ALA A 350 -25.24 -11.71 -18.70
N ARG A 351 -25.28 -11.68 -20.03
CA ARG A 351 -25.20 -12.89 -20.83
C ARG A 351 -23.81 -13.53 -20.70
N GLY A 352 -23.77 -14.84 -20.47
CA GLY A 352 -22.55 -15.57 -20.18
C GLY A 352 -22.72 -17.09 -20.21
N LYS A 353 -21.83 -17.79 -19.53
CA LYS A 353 -21.83 -19.24 -19.39
C LYS A 353 -23.12 -19.75 -18.73
N CYS A 354 -23.59 -19.04 -17.70
CA CYS A 354 -24.70 -19.45 -16.86
C CYS A 354 -26.04 -18.91 -17.34
N VAL A 355 -26.03 -17.81 -18.12
CA VAL A 355 -27.22 -17.21 -18.72
C VAL A 355 -26.99 -16.97 -20.21
N THR A 356 -27.55 -17.84 -21.04
CA THR A 356 -27.30 -17.82 -22.50
C THR A 356 -28.34 -17.02 -23.29
N VAL A 357 -29.48 -16.68 -22.68
CA VAL A 357 -30.62 -15.97 -23.30
C VAL A 357 -30.93 -14.71 -22.50
N ASP A 358 -31.08 -13.60 -23.21
CA ASP A 358 -31.48 -12.31 -22.65
C ASP A 358 -33.01 -12.16 -22.73
N PHE A 359 -33.67 -12.15 -21.57
CA PHE A 359 -35.11 -11.87 -21.47
C PHE A 359 -35.41 -10.40 -21.11
N GLY A 360 -34.40 -9.52 -21.11
CA GLY A 360 -34.52 -8.12 -20.72
C GLY A 360 -34.55 -7.89 -19.20
N ILE A 361 -34.07 -8.86 -18.41
CA ILE A 361 -34.15 -8.87 -16.92
C ILE A 361 -32.75 -8.75 -16.28
N PHE A 362 -31.70 -8.42 -17.05
CA PHE A 362 -30.36 -8.23 -16.49
C PHE A 362 -30.27 -7.03 -15.54
N GLY A 363 -29.42 -7.17 -14.51
CA GLY A 363 -29.01 -6.06 -13.65
C GLY A 363 -29.26 -6.26 -12.16
N CYS A 364 -30.04 -7.27 -11.77
CA CYS A 364 -30.22 -7.59 -10.35
C CYS A 364 -28.96 -8.30 -9.81
N LYS A 365 -28.25 -7.64 -8.88
CA LYS A 365 -26.97 -8.10 -8.37
C LYS A 365 -26.68 -7.52 -6.99
N THR A 366 -25.79 -8.17 -6.25
CA THR A 366 -25.29 -7.68 -4.98
C THR A 366 -23.80 -7.97 -4.84
N ASP A 367 -23.09 -7.08 -4.14
CA ASP A 367 -21.68 -7.27 -3.80
C ASP A 367 -21.58 -8.24 -2.62
N VAL A 368 -20.85 -9.33 -2.82
CA VAL A 368 -20.64 -10.40 -1.82
C VAL A 368 -19.16 -10.57 -1.48
N VAL A 369 -18.32 -9.57 -1.76
CA VAL A 369 -16.87 -9.62 -1.48
C VAL A 369 -16.59 -9.92 -0.03
N SER A 370 -17.31 -9.29 0.90
CA SER A 370 -17.11 -9.49 2.35
C SER A 370 -17.39 -10.93 2.78
N ILE A 371 -18.41 -11.56 2.21
CA ILE A 371 -18.78 -12.97 2.48
C ILE A 371 -17.66 -13.89 2.03
N LEU A 372 -17.19 -13.72 0.78
CA LEU A 372 -16.12 -14.55 0.25
C LEU A 372 -14.78 -14.28 0.93
N LYS A 373 -14.46 -13.02 1.26
CA LYS A 373 -13.24 -12.67 2.03
C LYS A 373 -13.24 -13.38 3.38
N GLN A 374 -14.35 -13.35 4.11
CA GLN A 374 -14.46 -14.00 5.40
C GLN A 374 -14.22 -15.51 5.34
N GLN A 375 -14.65 -16.17 4.25
CA GLN A 375 -14.56 -17.62 4.10
C GLN A 375 -13.26 -18.09 3.41
N CYS A 376 -12.70 -17.28 2.51
CA CYS A 376 -11.58 -17.68 1.65
C CYS A 376 -10.28 -16.93 1.89
N SER A 377 -10.33 -15.66 2.29
CA SER A 377 -9.09 -14.86 2.39
C SER A 377 -8.19 -15.41 3.49
N GLY A 378 -6.89 -15.53 3.21
CA GLY A 378 -5.93 -16.10 4.14
C GLY A 378 -5.89 -17.64 4.18
N HIS A 379 -6.67 -18.32 3.33
CA HIS A 379 -6.54 -19.76 3.10
C HIS A 379 -5.80 -20.04 1.79
N ASN A 380 -5.09 -21.16 1.67
CA ASN A 380 -4.43 -21.56 0.41
C ASN A 380 -5.40 -22.26 -0.56
N GLN A 381 -6.54 -22.76 -0.06
CA GLN A 381 -7.60 -23.38 -0.82
C GLN A 381 -8.97 -22.96 -0.27
N CYS A 382 -9.92 -22.66 -1.14
CA CYS A 382 -11.29 -22.33 -0.76
C CYS A 382 -12.29 -22.90 -1.76
N ASN A 383 -13.39 -23.46 -1.24
CA ASN A 383 -14.50 -23.98 -2.04
C ASN A 383 -15.81 -23.45 -1.47
N ILE A 384 -16.59 -22.73 -2.27
CA ILE A 384 -17.92 -22.21 -1.89
C ILE A 384 -18.93 -22.67 -2.94
N SER A 385 -19.99 -23.35 -2.51
CA SER A 385 -21.10 -23.67 -3.41
C SER A 385 -21.82 -22.38 -3.79
N VAL A 386 -22.11 -22.17 -5.07
CA VAL A 386 -22.82 -20.96 -5.53
C VAL A 386 -24.28 -20.95 -5.04
N ASP A 387 -24.82 -22.12 -4.71
CA ASP A 387 -26.14 -22.31 -4.10
C ASP A 387 -26.11 -22.27 -2.57
N ASP A 388 -24.97 -21.94 -1.95
CA ASP A 388 -24.83 -21.88 -0.49
C ASP A 388 -25.85 -20.91 0.14
N GLU A 389 -26.39 -21.30 1.29
CA GLU A 389 -27.42 -20.54 1.98
C GLU A 389 -26.96 -19.12 2.31
N VAL A 390 -25.68 -18.92 2.61
CA VAL A 390 -25.10 -17.62 2.93
C VAL A 390 -25.19 -16.66 1.73
N LEU A 391 -24.94 -17.15 0.52
CA LEU A 391 -25.10 -16.34 -0.71
C LEU A 391 -26.58 -16.16 -1.06
N ARG A 392 -27.40 -17.20 -0.96
CA ARG A 392 -28.83 -17.15 -1.28
C ARG A 392 -29.62 -16.20 -0.37
N ARG A 393 -29.21 -16.03 0.89
CA ARG A 393 -29.83 -15.09 1.84
C ARG A 393 -29.73 -13.62 1.38
N THR A 394 -28.77 -13.29 0.52
CA THR A 394 -28.63 -11.93 -0.03
C THR A 394 -29.76 -11.54 -0.99
N LYS A 395 -30.49 -12.54 -1.54
CA LYS A 395 -31.68 -12.39 -2.40
C LYS A 395 -31.56 -11.23 -3.41
N PRO A 396 -30.54 -11.25 -4.30
CA PRO A 396 -30.29 -10.13 -5.20
C PRO A 396 -31.38 -9.93 -6.26
N CYS A 397 -32.22 -10.93 -6.50
CA CYS A 397 -33.21 -10.97 -7.57
C CYS A 397 -34.55 -11.55 -7.08
N GLU A 398 -35.63 -11.29 -7.83
CA GLU A 398 -36.93 -11.91 -7.61
C GLU A 398 -36.89 -13.43 -7.82
N ARG A 399 -37.87 -14.14 -7.25
CA ARG A 399 -37.95 -15.61 -7.33
C ARG A 399 -38.08 -16.05 -8.79
N GLY A 400 -37.38 -17.13 -9.12
CA GLY A 400 -37.41 -17.73 -10.47
C GLY A 400 -36.38 -17.15 -11.44
N ILE A 401 -35.64 -16.10 -11.05
CA ILE A 401 -34.50 -15.60 -11.81
C ILE A 401 -33.26 -16.43 -11.45
N THR A 402 -32.62 -17.02 -12.46
CA THR A 402 -31.34 -17.73 -12.29
C THR A 402 -30.26 -16.73 -11.87
N VAL A 403 -29.59 -17.01 -10.76
CA VAL A 403 -28.48 -16.21 -10.26
C VAL A 403 -27.19 -17.01 -10.32
N TYR A 404 -26.08 -16.33 -10.49
CA TYR A 404 -24.76 -16.93 -10.56
C TYR A 404 -23.73 -16.00 -9.92
N LEU A 405 -22.54 -16.52 -9.65
CA LEU A 405 -21.45 -15.79 -9.03
C LEU A 405 -20.40 -15.42 -10.07
N VAL A 406 -20.00 -14.16 -10.10
CA VAL A 406 -18.77 -13.71 -10.76
C VAL A 406 -17.78 -13.33 -9.68
N ALA A 407 -16.65 -14.02 -9.63
CA ALA A 407 -15.65 -13.79 -8.59
C ALA A 407 -14.25 -13.67 -9.21
N THR A 408 -13.46 -12.75 -8.64
CA THR A 408 -12.06 -12.51 -8.98
C THR A 408 -11.23 -12.60 -7.71
N PHE A 409 -10.20 -13.43 -7.74
CA PHE A 409 -9.29 -13.63 -6.61
C PHE A 409 -7.83 -13.64 -7.07
N ALA A 410 -6.91 -13.38 -6.14
CA ALA A 410 -5.48 -13.50 -6.37
C ALA A 410 -4.84 -14.50 -5.39
N CYS A 411 -3.75 -15.12 -5.84
CA CYS A 411 -2.87 -15.91 -4.98
C CYS A 411 -1.67 -15.06 -4.56
N ILE A 412 -1.52 -14.85 -3.25
CA ILE A 412 -0.52 -13.99 -2.61
C ILE A 412 0.37 -14.81 -1.68
N ARG A 413 1.69 -14.61 -1.67
CA ARG A 413 2.65 -15.55 -1.04
C ARG A 413 2.64 -15.48 0.50
N ASP A 414 2.60 -16.65 1.15
CA ASP A 414 2.65 -16.93 2.61
C ASP A 414 4.04 -16.86 3.24
N THR A 415 4.99 -16.14 2.67
CA THR A 415 6.11 -15.76 3.55
C THR A 415 5.49 -15.03 4.74
N TYR A 416 5.71 -15.48 5.98
CA TYR A 416 5.03 -15.10 7.25
C TYR A 416 3.74 -15.83 7.69
N ILE A 417 3.73 -17.17 7.76
CA ILE A 417 2.94 -17.90 8.78
C ILE A 417 3.89 -18.83 9.57
N GLN A 418 4.87 -18.27 10.28
CA GLN A 418 5.61 -19.04 11.31
C GLN A 418 5.91 -18.25 12.61
N SER A 419 5.43 -17.02 12.76
CA SER A 419 5.67 -16.24 14.00
C SER A 419 4.56 -16.34 15.05
N SER A 420 3.52 -17.15 14.86
CA SER A 420 2.44 -17.34 15.86
C SER A 420 2.18 -18.80 16.25
N LYS A 421 3.06 -19.75 15.89
CA LYS A 421 3.05 -21.10 16.46
C LYS A 421 4.44 -21.50 16.96
N ILE A 422 4.53 -21.61 18.30
CA ILE A 422 5.51 -22.33 19.13
C ILE A 422 6.68 -21.49 19.69
N MET A 423 6.54 -21.07 20.96
CA MET A 423 7.36 -21.56 22.10
C MET A 423 6.69 -21.19 23.44
N ILE A 424 5.69 -21.97 23.87
CA ILE A 424 5.49 -22.18 25.31
C ILE A 424 6.34 -23.41 25.64
N ARG A 425 7.60 -23.21 26.03
CA ARG A 425 8.33 -24.21 26.79
C ARG A 425 7.97 -24.00 28.26
N ASN A 426 7.15 -24.93 28.76
CA ASN A 426 7.05 -25.21 30.18
C ASN A 426 8.46 -25.44 30.74
N ASN A 427 8.89 -24.61 31.67
CA ASN A 427 9.88 -25.01 32.67
C ASN A 427 9.19 -24.96 34.02
N SER A 428 8.73 -26.14 34.44
CA SER A 428 8.52 -26.47 35.84
C SER A 428 9.88 -26.82 36.44
N PHE A 429 10.34 -26.02 37.40
CA PHE A 429 11.10 -26.48 38.56
C PHE A 429 10.81 -25.54 39.72
#